data_AF-A0A6Q8PFC8-F1
#
_entry.id   AF-A0A6Q8PFC8-F1
#
_cell.length_a   1.000
_cell.length_b   1.000
_cell.length_c   1.000
_cell.angle_alpha   90.00
_cell.angle_beta   90.00
_cell.angle_gamma   90.00
#
_symmetry.space_group_name_H-M   'P 1'
#
loop_
_entity.id
_entity.type
_entity.pdbx_description
1 polymer ?
#
loop_
_entity_poly.entity_id
_entity_poly.type
_entity_poly.pdbx_seq_one_letter_code
_entity_poly.pdbx_strand_id
1 'polypeptide(L)'
;MRNLKLFRTLEFRDIQGPGNPQCFSLRTEQGTVLIGSEHGLIEVDPVSREVKNEVSLVAEGFLPEDGSGRIVGVQDLLDQESVCVATASGDVILCSLSTQQLECVGSVASGISVMSWSPDQELVLLATGQQTLIMMTKDFEPILEQQIHQDDFGESKFITVGWGRKETQFHGSEGRQAAFQMQMAF
;
A
#
# COMPACT_ATOMS: atom_id res chain seq x y z
N MET A 1 17.13 15.06 -10.34
CA MET A 1 17.56 14.94 -8.94
C MET A 1 19.06 15.20 -8.82
N ARG A 2 19.51 16.46 -8.69
CA ARG A 2 20.96 16.83 -8.69
C ARG A 2 21.57 17.00 -7.28
N ASN A 3 20.79 16.82 -6.22
CA ASN A 3 21.19 17.14 -4.83
C ASN A 3 21.11 15.96 -3.84
N LEU A 4 20.80 14.75 -4.29
CA LEU A 4 20.91 13.56 -3.43
C LEU A 4 22.39 13.18 -3.34
N LYS A 5 23.04 13.57 -2.23
CA LYS A 5 24.38 13.12 -1.89
C LYS A 5 24.26 12.06 -0.82
N LEU A 6 24.82 10.89 -1.10
CA LEU A 6 24.99 9.84 -0.11
C LEU A 6 25.89 10.38 1.00
N PHE A 7 25.29 10.70 2.14
CA PHE A 7 26.02 11.29 3.27
C PHE A 7 26.90 10.25 3.96
N ARG A 8 26.39 9.03 4.08
CA ARG A 8 27.07 7.93 4.75
C ARG A 8 26.55 6.61 4.18
N THR A 9 27.46 5.66 4.03
CA THR A 9 27.14 4.26 3.71
C THR A 9 27.79 3.39 4.76
N LEU A 10 27.01 2.47 5.29
CA LEU A 10 27.47 1.44 6.19
C LEU A 10 27.12 0.12 5.49
N GLU A 11 28.14 -0.66 5.15
CA GLU A 11 27.95 -2.02 4.65
C GLU A 11 27.96 -2.97 5.83
N PHE A 12 26.92 -3.79 5.94
CA PHE A 12 26.79 -4.82 6.96
C PHE A 12 26.89 -6.17 6.26
N ARG A 13 28.05 -6.84 6.35
CA ARG A 13 28.30 -8.11 5.65
C ARG A 13 27.98 -9.35 6.50
N ASP A 14 27.81 -9.18 7.81
CA ASP A 14 27.77 -10.28 8.78
C ASP A 14 26.53 -10.25 9.70
N ILE A 15 25.42 -9.62 9.28
CA ILE A 15 24.17 -9.77 10.03
C ILE A 15 23.68 -11.20 9.76
N GLN A 16 23.73 -12.05 10.79
CA GLN A 16 23.14 -13.40 10.79
C GLN A 16 21.61 -13.25 10.79
N GLY A 17 21.04 -12.95 9.62
CA GLY A 17 19.59 -12.87 9.42
C GLY A 17 19.10 -14.05 8.58
N PRO A 18 17.94 -14.65 8.90
CA PRO A 18 17.37 -15.70 8.09
C PRO A 18 16.84 -15.11 6.77
N GLY A 19 17.30 -15.64 5.64
CA GLY A 19 16.73 -15.37 4.32
C GLY A 19 17.12 -14.03 3.68
N ASN A 20 16.39 -13.65 2.63
CA ASN A 20 16.61 -12.42 1.87
C ASN A 20 15.73 -11.27 2.40
N PRO A 21 16.28 -10.07 2.67
CA PRO A 21 15.46 -8.93 3.07
C PRO A 21 14.43 -8.54 2.00
N GLN A 22 13.16 -8.53 2.38
CA GLN A 22 12.02 -8.17 1.53
C GLN A 22 11.45 -6.79 1.86
N CYS A 23 11.47 -6.40 3.14
CA CYS A 23 10.99 -5.11 3.62
C CYS A 23 11.76 -4.68 4.87
N PHE A 24 11.69 -3.40 5.22
CA PHE A 24 12.29 -2.88 6.45
C PHE A 24 11.46 -1.73 7.03
N SER A 25 11.60 -1.51 8.33
CA SER A 25 11.04 -0.35 9.03
C SER A 25 12.03 0.17 10.07
N LEU A 26 12.02 1.48 10.32
CA LEU A 26 12.89 2.11 11.30
C LEU A 26 12.13 2.32 12.61
N ARG A 27 12.70 1.85 13.71
CA ARG A 27 12.17 2.08 15.05
C ARG A 27 12.89 3.29 15.64
N THR A 28 12.33 4.47 15.42
CA THR A 28 13.04 5.74 15.69
C THR A 28 13.33 5.96 17.17
N GLU A 29 12.46 5.51 18.07
CA GLU A 29 12.64 5.64 19.52
C GLU A 29 13.73 4.71 20.04
N GLN A 30 13.80 3.48 19.52
CA GLN A 30 14.77 2.46 19.92
C GLN A 30 16.10 2.57 19.16
N GLY A 31 16.12 3.33 18.05
CA GLY A 31 17.28 3.47 17.18
C GLY A 31 17.64 2.19 16.42
N THR A 32 16.71 1.24 16.29
CA THR A 32 16.91 -0.06 15.65
C THR A 32 16.20 -0.15 14.31
N VAL A 33 16.56 -1.14 13.51
CA VAL A 33 15.98 -1.41 12.20
C VAL A 33 15.32 -2.78 12.22
N LEU A 34 14.05 -2.82 11.81
CA LEU A 34 13.33 -4.06 11.56
C LEU A 34 13.53 -4.46 10.11
N ILE A 35 13.81 -5.73 9.90
CA ILE A 35 13.99 -6.32 8.57
C ILE A 35 13.09 -7.54 8.50
N GLY A 36 12.23 -7.60 7.48
CA GLY A 36 11.42 -8.76 7.18
C GLY A 36 12.01 -9.58 6.04
N SER A 37 11.95 -10.90 6.16
CA SER A 37 12.36 -11.87 5.16
C SER A 37 11.27 -12.92 4.93
N GLU A 38 11.53 -13.89 4.05
CA GLU A 38 10.66 -15.05 3.83
C GLU A 38 10.48 -15.96 5.08
N HIS A 39 11.29 -15.77 6.12
CA HIS A 39 11.23 -16.59 7.34
C HIS A 39 10.61 -15.87 8.53
N GLY A 40 10.61 -14.54 8.54
CA GLY A 40 10.08 -13.75 9.65
C GLY A 40 10.70 -12.36 9.76
N LEU A 41 10.83 -11.88 10.99
CA LEU A 41 11.38 -10.56 11.31
C LEU A 41 12.64 -10.67 12.15
N ILE A 42 13.59 -9.77 11.88
CA ILE A 42 14.73 -9.52 12.76
C ILE A 42 14.79 -8.04 13.13
N GLU A 43 15.18 -7.77 14.37
CA GLU A 43 15.51 -6.43 14.84
C GLU A 43 17.03 -6.31 14.95
N VAL A 44 17.59 -5.33 14.26
CA VAL A 44 19.03 -5.09 14.22
C VAL A 44 19.34 -3.74 14.85
N ASP A 45 20.33 -3.72 15.73
CA ASP A 45 20.94 -2.48 16.20
C ASP A 45 22.03 -2.04 15.20
N PRO A 46 21.84 -0.91 14.48
CA PRO A 46 22.80 -0.46 13.48
C PRO A 46 24.12 0.04 14.09
N VAL A 47 24.16 0.34 15.39
CA VAL A 47 25.35 0.82 16.10
C VAL A 47 26.16 -0.33 16.65
N SER A 48 25.54 -1.24 17.43
CA SER A 48 26.23 -2.41 17.98
C SER A 48 26.45 -3.52 16.96
N ARG A 49 25.67 -3.52 15.86
CA ARG A 49 25.69 -4.51 14.78
C ARG A 49 25.26 -5.91 15.23
N GLU A 50 24.36 -5.95 16.20
CA GLU A 50 23.82 -7.19 16.74
C GLU A 50 22.33 -7.30 16.43
N VAL A 51 21.90 -8.54 16.19
CA VAL A 51 20.49 -8.89 16.15
C VAL A 51 19.99 -8.89 17.59
N LYS A 52 19.08 -7.98 17.92
CA LYS A 52 18.48 -7.86 19.25
C LYS A 52 17.33 -8.84 19.45
N ASN A 53 16.49 -8.98 18.42
CA ASN A 53 15.33 -9.86 18.43
C ASN A 53 15.19 -10.57 17.09
N GLU A 54 14.67 -11.80 17.15
CA GLU A 54 14.34 -12.62 15.99
C GLU A 54 12.99 -13.27 16.25
N VAL A 55 12.10 -13.16 15.26
CA VAL A 55 10.74 -13.69 15.31
C VAL A 55 10.49 -14.49 14.05
N SER A 56 10.27 -15.79 14.20
CA SER A 56 9.97 -16.68 13.08
C SER A 56 8.48 -16.69 12.81
N LEU A 57 8.08 -16.21 11.63
CA LEU A 57 6.68 -16.30 11.18
C LEU A 57 6.38 -17.67 10.57
N VAL A 58 7.41 -18.42 10.19
CA VAL A 58 7.28 -19.80 9.69
C VAL A 58 6.94 -20.77 10.81
N ALA A 59 7.64 -20.69 11.94
CA ALA A 59 7.39 -21.55 13.10
C ALA A 59 5.96 -21.41 13.65
N GLU A 60 5.37 -20.22 13.46
CA GLU A 60 4.05 -19.84 13.95
C GLU A 60 2.95 -20.03 12.89
N GLY A 61 3.33 -20.53 11.70
CA GLY A 61 2.40 -20.89 10.63
C GLY A 61 1.87 -19.73 9.79
N PHE A 62 2.41 -18.51 9.96
CA PHE A 62 2.04 -17.33 9.17
C PHE A 62 2.78 -17.23 7.83
N LEU A 63 3.91 -17.92 7.70
CA LEU A 63 4.65 -18.06 6.45
C LEU A 63 4.88 -19.55 6.12
N PRO A 64 4.89 -19.93 4.84
CA PRO A 64 5.14 -21.31 4.43
C PRO A 64 6.62 -21.71 4.63
N GLU A 65 6.85 -22.96 5.01
CA GLU A 65 8.20 -23.53 5.22
C GLU A 65 9.01 -23.68 3.93
N ASP A 66 8.37 -23.59 2.76
CA ASP A 66 9.01 -23.72 1.45
C ASP A 66 9.82 -22.47 1.02
N GLY A 67 9.79 -21.40 1.82
CA GLY A 67 10.47 -20.13 1.53
C GLY A 67 9.78 -19.28 0.47
N SER A 68 8.57 -19.64 0.03
CA SER A 68 7.76 -18.81 -0.87
C SER A 68 7.05 -17.66 -0.15
N GLY A 69 7.14 -17.64 1.18
CA GLY A 69 6.57 -16.62 2.06
C GLY A 69 7.04 -15.21 1.71
N ARG A 70 6.11 -14.26 1.76
CA ARG A 70 6.42 -12.86 1.53
C ARG A 70 5.77 -11.94 2.55
N ILE A 71 6.56 -11.05 3.13
CA ILE A 71 6.07 -9.93 3.94
C ILE A 71 5.88 -8.72 3.00
N VAL A 72 4.69 -8.14 3.01
CA VAL A 72 4.30 -7.04 2.11
C VAL A 72 4.28 -5.69 2.82
N GLY A 73 4.33 -5.68 4.15
CA GLY A 73 4.50 -4.47 4.93
C GLY A 73 4.91 -4.77 6.35
N VAL A 74 5.70 -3.85 6.92
CA VAL A 74 6.13 -3.88 8.32
C VAL A 74 6.11 -2.46 8.86
N GLN A 75 5.51 -2.27 10.04
CA GLN A 75 5.40 -0.97 10.69
C GLN A 75 5.54 -1.12 12.20
N ASP A 76 6.41 -0.31 12.80
CA ASP A 76 6.50 -0.16 14.26
C ASP A 76 5.33 0.74 14.74
N LEU A 77 4.50 0.19 15.63
CA LEU A 77 3.36 0.87 16.25
C LEU A 77 3.74 1.27 17.68
N LEU A 78 3.91 2.57 17.89
CA LEU A 78 4.43 3.10 19.16
C LEU A 78 3.41 2.98 20.29
N ASP A 79 2.13 3.23 20.00
CA ASP A 79 1.03 3.21 20.98
C ASP A 79 0.77 1.79 21.54
N GLN A 80 0.99 0.77 20.71
CA GLN A 80 0.77 -0.64 21.06
C GLN A 80 2.06 -1.38 21.45
N GLU A 81 3.21 -0.69 21.47
CA GLU A 81 4.55 -1.27 21.67
C GLU A 81 4.80 -2.55 20.84
N SER A 82 4.24 -2.59 19.64
CA SER A 82 4.16 -3.79 18.79
C SER A 82 4.50 -3.47 17.35
N VAL A 83 4.91 -4.48 16.60
CA VAL A 83 5.19 -4.38 15.17
C VAL A 83 4.03 -4.99 14.40
N CYS A 84 3.39 -4.20 13.55
CA CYS A 84 2.39 -4.68 12.63
C CYS A 84 3.06 -5.22 11.37
N VAL A 85 2.65 -6.42 10.97
CA VAL A 85 3.17 -7.16 9.82
C VAL A 85 2.00 -7.58 8.95
N ALA A 86 2.13 -7.37 7.64
CA ALA A 86 1.21 -7.95 6.66
C ALA A 86 1.95 -8.94 5.77
N THR A 87 1.36 -10.12 5.57
CA THR A 87 1.87 -11.16 4.67
C THR A 87 1.15 -11.14 3.33
N ALA A 88 1.80 -11.67 2.29
CA ALA A 88 1.19 -11.81 0.98
C ALA A 88 0.03 -12.83 0.98
N SER A 89 0.03 -13.80 1.90
CA SER A 89 -1.09 -14.75 2.09
C SER A 89 -2.37 -14.05 2.54
N GLY A 90 -2.23 -12.87 3.14
CA GLY A 90 -3.34 -12.01 3.53
C GLY A 90 -3.48 -11.81 5.04
N ASP A 91 -2.55 -12.33 5.84
CA ASP A 91 -2.61 -12.24 7.29
C ASP A 91 -2.01 -10.91 7.77
N VAL A 92 -2.65 -10.32 8.76
CA VAL A 92 -2.19 -9.12 9.47
C VAL A 92 -1.91 -9.53 10.90
N ILE A 93 -0.65 -9.38 11.31
CA ILE A 93 -0.13 -9.87 12.58
C ILE A 93 0.44 -8.72 13.39
N LEU A 94 0.08 -8.64 14.66
CA LEU A 94 0.78 -7.83 15.66
C LEU A 94 1.83 -8.69 16.34
N CYS A 95 3.06 -8.18 16.35
CA CYS A 95 4.21 -8.83 16.97
C CYS A 95 4.74 -7.98 18.11
N SER A 96 4.63 -8.47 19.34
CA SER A 96 5.29 -7.86 20.48
C SER A 96 6.73 -8.40 20.58
N LEU A 97 7.71 -7.55 20.26
CA LEU A 97 9.12 -7.96 20.26
C LEU A 97 9.68 -8.21 21.67
N SER A 98 9.07 -7.63 22.71
CA SER A 98 9.49 -7.82 24.10
C SER A 98 9.06 -9.17 24.67
N THR A 99 7.85 -9.64 24.32
CA THR A 99 7.29 -10.92 24.79
C THR A 99 7.41 -12.03 23.75
N GLN A 100 7.80 -11.70 22.51
CA GLN A 100 7.80 -12.59 21.35
C GLN A 100 6.42 -13.19 21.04
N GLN A 101 5.34 -12.52 21.46
CA GLN A 101 3.99 -12.94 21.17
C GLN A 101 3.53 -12.42 19.81
N LEU A 102 2.85 -13.28 19.07
CA LEU A 102 2.21 -12.96 17.79
C LEU A 102 0.70 -13.10 17.93
N GLU A 103 -0.02 -12.12 17.41
CA GLU A 103 -1.48 -12.11 17.37
C GLU A 103 -1.95 -11.81 15.95
N CYS A 104 -2.74 -12.71 15.37
CA CYS A 104 -3.40 -12.46 14.10
C CYS A 104 -4.65 -11.62 14.33
N VAL A 105 -4.62 -10.36 13.88
CA VAL A 105 -5.70 -9.39 14.06
C VAL A 105 -6.63 -9.31 12.85
N GLY A 106 -6.22 -9.88 11.71
CA GLY A 106 -7.04 -9.94 10.52
C GLY A 106 -6.46 -10.85 9.45
N SER A 107 -7.32 -11.34 8.56
CA SER A 107 -6.90 -12.12 7.39
C SER A 107 -7.78 -11.80 6.18
N VAL A 108 -7.15 -11.63 5.03
CA VAL A 108 -7.80 -11.30 3.75
C VAL A 108 -7.60 -12.48 2.79
N ALA A 109 -8.66 -13.21 2.49
CA ALA A 109 -8.58 -14.45 1.69
C ALA A 109 -8.03 -14.27 0.27
N SER A 110 -8.11 -13.05 -0.30
CA SER A 110 -7.52 -12.73 -1.59
C SER A 110 -6.03 -12.38 -1.54
N GLY A 111 -5.42 -12.41 -0.36
CA GLY A 111 -4.07 -11.94 -0.11
C GLY A 111 -3.98 -10.42 0.01
N ILE A 112 -2.86 -9.95 0.56
CA ILE A 112 -2.52 -8.53 0.65
C ILE A 112 -1.32 -8.26 -0.25
N SER A 113 -1.42 -7.22 -1.08
CA SER A 113 -0.33 -6.78 -1.95
C SER A 113 0.52 -5.70 -1.29
N VAL A 114 -0.10 -4.80 -0.52
CA VAL A 114 0.56 -3.67 0.15
C VAL A 114 -0.17 -3.33 1.44
N MET A 115 0.59 -2.97 2.47
CA MET A 115 0.09 -2.33 3.69
C MET A 115 0.79 -0.99 3.88
N SER A 116 0.03 0.04 4.26
CA SER A 116 0.58 1.33 4.69
C SER A 116 -0.23 1.90 5.83
N TRP A 117 0.47 2.39 6.84
CA TRP A 117 -0.13 3.13 7.94
C TRP A 117 -0.14 4.63 7.65
N SER A 118 -1.10 5.35 8.23
CA SER A 118 -1.09 6.80 8.26
C SER A 118 0.09 7.31 9.12
N PRO A 119 0.61 8.53 8.86
CA PRO A 119 1.74 9.06 9.64
C PRO A 119 1.48 9.21 11.14
N ASP A 120 0.22 9.37 11.54
CA ASP A 120 -0.23 9.42 12.93
C ASP A 120 -0.57 8.04 13.53
N GLN A 121 -0.45 6.96 12.75
CA GLN A 121 -0.75 5.58 13.13
C GLN A 121 -2.21 5.31 13.56
N GLU A 122 -3.15 6.16 13.16
CA GLU A 122 -4.56 6.00 13.48
C GLU A 122 -5.34 5.21 12.41
N LEU A 123 -4.81 5.13 11.18
CA LEU A 123 -5.42 4.41 10.06
C LEU A 123 -4.42 3.46 9.40
N VAL A 124 -4.93 2.32 8.95
CA VAL A 124 -4.19 1.38 8.09
C VAL A 124 -4.94 1.18 6.79
N LEU A 125 -4.20 1.18 5.68
CA LEU A 125 -4.70 0.93 4.34
C LEU A 125 -4.05 -0.33 3.79
N LEU A 126 -4.88 -1.26 3.33
CA LEU A 126 -4.49 -2.50 2.70
C LEU A 126 -4.95 -2.50 1.24
N ALA A 127 -4.06 -2.85 0.32
CA ALA A 127 -4.42 -3.19 -1.05
C ALA A 127 -4.43 -4.71 -1.20
N THR A 128 -5.55 -5.29 -1.62
CA THR A 128 -5.73 -6.75 -1.69
C THR A 128 -5.36 -7.33 -3.06
N GLY A 129 -5.22 -8.65 -3.14
CA GLY A 129 -5.00 -9.35 -4.42
C GLY A 129 -6.18 -9.27 -5.40
N GLN A 130 -7.38 -8.91 -4.92
CA GLN A 130 -8.55 -8.63 -5.77
C GLN A 130 -8.64 -7.18 -6.22
N GLN A 131 -7.57 -6.40 -6.06
CA GLN A 131 -7.54 -4.97 -6.40
C GLN A 131 -8.58 -4.14 -5.63
N THR A 132 -8.86 -4.51 -4.37
CA THR A 132 -9.64 -3.69 -3.44
C THR A 132 -8.73 -2.95 -2.47
N LEU A 133 -9.15 -1.75 -2.06
CA LEU A 133 -8.60 -1.02 -0.93
C LEU A 133 -9.48 -1.25 0.27
N ILE A 134 -8.88 -1.69 1.37
CA ILE A 134 -9.53 -1.80 2.67
C ILE A 134 -8.85 -0.81 3.61
N MET A 135 -9.61 0.15 4.12
CA MET A 135 -9.17 1.10 5.12
C MET A 135 -9.75 0.69 6.47
N MET A 136 -8.90 0.63 7.49
CA MET A 136 -9.29 0.27 8.85
C MET A 136 -8.76 1.30 9.85
N THR A 137 -9.35 1.32 11.04
CA THR A 137 -8.79 2.01 12.20
C THR A 137 -7.53 1.29 12.71
N LYS A 138 -6.82 1.91 13.65
CA LYS A 138 -5.70 1.26 14.37
C LYS A 138 -6.09 -0.01 15.15
N ASP A 139 -7.36 -0.15 15.47
CA ASP A 139 -7.92 -1.34 16.13
C ASP A 139 -8.39 -2.39 15.10
N PHE A 140 -8.01 -2.22 13.82
CA PHE A 140 -8.35 -3.10 12.70
C PHE A 140 -9.86 -3.21 12.43
N GLU A 141 -10.64 -2.19 12.83
CA GLU A 141 -12.05 -2.10 12.47
C GLU A 141 -12.19 -1.52 11.05
N PRO A 142 -12.88 -2.21 10.12
CA PRO A 142 -13.02 -1.73 8.75
C PRO A 142 -13.90 -0.48 8.66
N ILE A 143 -13.37 0.55 8.02
CA ILE A 143 -14.07 1.82 7.72
C ILE A 143 -14.62 1.80 6.30
N LEU A 144 -13.79 1.39 5.34
CA LEU A 144 -14.10 1.44 3.91
C LEU A 144 -13.52 0.21 3.22
N GLU A 145 -14.28 -0.36 2.29
CA GLU A 145 -13.77 -1.30 1.29
C GLU A 145 -14.26 -0.87 -0.09
N GLN A 146 -13.32 -0.64 -1.02
CA GLN A 146 -13.65 -0.14 -2.35
C GLN A 146 -12.71 -0.72 -3.42
N GLN A 147 -13.22 -0.96 -4.63
CA GLN A 147 -12.40 -1.32 -5.79
C GLN A 147 -11.42 -0.20 -6.14
N ILE A 148 -10.16 -0.55 -6.41
CA ILE A 148 -9.12 0.40 -6.88
C ILE A 148 -9.52 0.98 -8.23
N HIS A 149 -10.04 0.12 -9.11
CA HIS A 149 -10.46 0.51 -10.45
C HIS A 149 -11.95 0.81 -10.45
N GLN A 150 -12.32 1.93 -11.07
CA GLN A 150 -13.72 2.26 -11.33
C GLN A 150 -14.09 1.75 -12.73
N ASP A 151 -15.26 1.12 -12.86
CA ASP A 151 -15.79 0.71 -14.17
C ASP A 151 -16.28 1.91 -15.00
N ASP A 152 -16.50 3.07 -14.36
CA ASP A 152 -16.94 4.30 -15.01
C ASP A 152 -15.82 5.36 -15.07
N PHE A 153 -15.93 6.28 -16.02
CA PHE A 153 -14.93 7.28 -16.39
C PHE A 153 -14.63 8.37 -15.32
N GLY A 154 -15.05 8.17 -14.07
CA GLY A 154 -14.92 9.13 -12.97
C GLY A 154 -15.72 10.42 -13.15
N GLU A 155 -15.56 11.36 -12.21
CA GLU A 155 -16.30 12.64 -12.19
C GLU A 155 -15.86 13.65 -13.29
N SER A 156 -14.80 13.35 -14.06
CA SER A 156 -14.22 14.24 -15.06
C SER A 156 -14.73 13.99 -16.50
N LYS A 157 -15.98 13.53 -16.65
CA LYS A 157 -16.62 13.46 -17.96
C LYS A 157 -16.85 14.88 -18.49
N PHE A 158 -16.29 15.18 -19.66
CA PHE A 158 -16.76 16.31 -20.48
C PHE A 158 -18.22 16.07 -20.83
N ILE A 159 -19.12 16.75 -20.13
CA ILE A 159 -20.52 16.82 -20.53
C ILE A 159 -20.52 17.53 -21.88
N THR A 160 -20.72 16.78 -22.96
CA THR A 160 -20.99 17.40 -24.25
C THR A 160 -22.37 18.03 -24.13
N VAL A 161 -22.40 19.32 -23.78
CA VAL A 161 -23.60 20.17 -23.62
C VAL A 161 -24.40 20.36 -24.92
N GLY A 162 -24.14 19.54 -25.94
CA GLY A 162 -24.83 19.57 -27.22
C GLY A 162 -24.51 20.78 -28.09
N TRP A 163 -23.58 21.67 -27.69
CA TRP A 163 -23.15 22.81 -28.52
C TRP A 163 -22.67 22.30 -29.89
N GLY A 164 -23.47 22.56 -30.94
CA GLY A 164 -23.28 22.03 -32.29
C GLY A 164 -24.41 21.14 -32.81
N ARG A 165 -25.37 20.72 -31.97
CA ARG A 165 -26.61 20.08 -32.43
C ARG A 165 -27.53 21.10 -33.10
N LYS A 166 -28.30 20.65 -34.10
CA LYS A 166 -29.19 21.50 -34.89
C LYS A 166 -30.23 22.22 -34.01
N GLU A 167 -30.63 21.63 -32.89
CA GLU A 167 -31.57 22.24 -31.93
C GLU A 167 -30.95 23.39 -31.11
N THR A 168 -29.65 23.37 -30.85
CA THR A 168 -28.95 24.36 -29.98
C THR A 168 -28.10 25.36 -30.77
N GLN A 169 -28.13 25.29 -32.10
CA GLN A 169 -27.39 26.18 -32.99
C GLN A 169 -28.20 27.45 -33.27
N PHE A 170 -27.65 28.62 -32.92
CA PHE A 170 -28.24 29.90 -33.29
C PHE A 170 -28.10 30.09 -34.80
N HIS A 171 -29.24 30.07 -35.52
CA HIS A 171 -29.28 30.38 -36.93
C HIS A 171 -29.45 31.90 -37.07
N GLY A 172 -28.34 32.63 -37.20
CA GLY A 172 -28.38 34.05 -37.54
C GLY A 172 -29.17 34.26 -38.85
N SER A 173 -29.87 35.38 -38.97
CA SER A 173 -30.72 35.72 -40.12
C SER A 173 -29.98 35.65 -41.47
N GLU A 174 -28.65 35.83 -41.48
CA GLU A 174 -27.81 35.70 -42.67
C GLU A 174 -27.51 34.24 -43.06
N GLY A 175 -27.46 33.31 -42.10
CA GLY A 175 -27.20 31.88 -42.36
C GLY A 175 -28.39 31.14 -42.96
N ARG A 176 -29.60 31.69 -42.82
CA ARG A 176 -30.82 31.11 -43.41
C ARG A 176 -30.83 31.17 -44.93
N GLN A 177 -30.23 32.18 -45.56
CA GLN A 177 -30.22 32.31 -47.03
C GLN A 177 -29.21 31.36 -47.71
N ALA A 178 -28.10 31.03 -47.05
CA ALA A 178 -27.11 30.10 -47.61
C ALA A 178 -27.64 28.66 -47.74
N ALA A 179 -28.47 28.21 -46.79
CA ALA A 179 -29.08 26.88 -46.84
C ALA A 179 -30.14 26.73 -47.93
N PHE A 180 -30.85 27.80 -48.28
CA PHE A 180 -31.81 27.79 -49.39
C PHE A 180 -31.15 27.93 -50.77
N GLN A 181 -29.99 28.57 -50.88
CA GLN A 181 -29.26 28.67 -52.16
C GLN A 181 -28.69 27.32 -52.61
N MET A 182 -28.26 26.46 -51.68
CA MET A 182 -27.71 25.14 -52.02
C MET A 182 -28.77 24.12 -52.48
N GLN A 183 -30.06 24.35 -52.19
CA GLN A 183 -31.16 23.48 -52.63
C GLN A 183 -31.70 23.81 -54.02
N MET A 184 -31.24 24.91 -54.64
CA MET A 184 -31.69 25.39 -55.95
C MET A 184 -30.61 25.36 -57.05
N ALA A 185 -29.40 24.88 -56.74
CA ALA A 185 -28.39 24.59 -57.74
C ALA A 185 -28.40 23.08 -58.06
N PHE A 186 -28.86 22.77 -59.27
CA PHE A 186 -28.66 21.48 -59.93
C PHE A 186 -27.17 21.20 -60.17
#